data_AF-A0AAU3BV13-F1
#
_entry.id   AF-A0AAU3BV13-F1
#
_cell.length_a   1.000
_cell.length_b   1.000
_cell.length_c   1.000
_cell.angle_alpha   90.00
_cell.angle_beta   90.00
_cell.angle_gamma   90.00
#
_symmetry.space_group_name_H-M   'P 1'
#
loop_
_entity.id
_entity.type
_entity.pdbx_description
1 polymer ?
#
loop_
_entity_poly.entity_id
_entity_poly.type
_entity_poly.pdbx_seq_one_letter_code
_entity_poly.pdbx_strand_id
1 'polypeptide(L)'
;MTGFRTLSSGLRALRPAAFGADPGGARMERIRNSPNFADGVFQNPEPARTRPDGSMVEFAKVYFRSEERAHRAPTGTVPVHATTLADLAKPAATGLRLTWMGHSSVLAEIDGHRVLFDPVWGERCSPFAFAGPKRLHPVPLPLAALGAVDVVVISHDHYDHLDMPTIKALADTDTVFAVPLGVGAHLEHWGISADRVRELDWQESTKVGGITLTATPARHFCGRGLRNTQHTLWASWVAEGDAHRIYHSGDTGYFDGFKDIGAAHGPFDATMIQIGAYSEFWPDIHMTPEEGMRSHLDLQGGQPSGVMLPIHWATFNLSTHAWADPGEGTVAAARAAGARVALPRPGEPFEPTAETVPSEPWWRGVARAPKGGWPVVEQTVADTPGDVGRTSAEGTGEPETVPAG
;
A
#
# COMPACT_ATOMS: atom_id res chain seq x y z
N MET A 1 46.52 33.79 24.49
CA MET A 1 45.24 34.40 24.07
C MET A 1 45.28 34.59 22.56
N THR A 2 44.63 33.71 21.82
CA THR A 2 44.33 33.90 20.39
C THR A 2 43.07 33.09 20.11
N GLY A 3 41.93 33.79 20.11
CA GLY A 3 40.63 33.20 19.87
C GLY A 3 40.44 32.88 18.39
N PHE A 4 40.03 31.65 18.10
CA PHE A 4 39.49 31.29 16.80
C PHE A 4 38.06 31.82 16.71
N ARG A 5 37.86 32.83 15.86
CA ARG A 5 36.53 33.28 15.43
C ARG A 5 35.85 32.13 14.69
N THR A 6 34.69 31.72 15.20
CA THR A 6 33.74 30.87 14.50
C THR A 6 33.32 31.55 13.21
N LEU A 7 33.56 30.87 12.07
CA LEU A 7 33.10 31.34 10.77
C LEU A 7 31.56 31.31 10.73
N SER A 8 31.04 32.39 10.17
CA SER A 8 29.66 32.86 10.17
C SER A 8 28.62 31.85 9.65
N SER A 9 27.45 31.93 10.26
CA SER A 9 26.14 31.34 9.94
C SER A 9 25.51 31.70 8.58
N GLY A 10 26.30 32.19 7.62
CA GLY A 10 25.81 32.67 6.33
C GLY A 10 26.22 31.76 5.19
N LEU A 11 25.47 30.67 4.98
CA LEU A 11 25.33 29.83 3.74
C LEU A 11 24.83 28.41 4.11
N ARG A 12 23.80 28.29 4.96
CA ARG A 12 22.88 27.16 4.79
C ARG A 12 22.16 27.44 3.47
N ALA A 13 22.61 26.81 2.38
CA ALA A 13 21.81 26.73 1.17
C ALA A 13 20.38 26.35 1.58
N LEU A 14 19.38 27.08 1.07
CA LEU A 14 17.96 26.87 1.38
C LEU A 14 17.58 25.44 0.99
N ARG A 15 17.73 24.48 1.92
CA ARG A 15 17.25 23.10 1.77
C ARG A 15 15.72 23.19 1.65
N PRO A 16 15.10 22.74 0.54
CA PRO A 16 13.64 22.77 0.42
C PRO A 16 12.96 22.12 1.62
N ALA A 17 11.86 22.70 2.11
CA ALA A 17 11.15 22.20 3.28
C ALA A 17 10.72 20.72 3.15
N ALA A 18 10.49 20.26 1.92
CA ALA A 18 10.12 18.87 1.61
C ALA A 18 11.17 17.83 2.04
N PHE A 19 12.42 18.24 2.26
CA PHE A 19 13.46 17.36 2.80
C PHE A 19 13.27 17.03 4.29
N GLY A 20 12.36 17.71 5.00
CA GLY A 20 12.08 17.49 6.41
C GLY A 20 13.20 17.95 7.35
N ALA A 21 13.15 17.47 8.59
CA ALA A 21 14.15 17.71 9.63
C ALA A 21 14.66 16.40 10.24
N ASP A 22 15.92 16.40 10.68
CA ASP A 22 16.54 15.25 11.33
C ASP A 22 16.08 15.13 12.80
N PRO A 23 15.95 13.91 13.34
CA PRO A 23 15.57 13.72 14.75
C PRO A 23 16.64 14.30 15.69
N GLY A 24 16.18 14.89 16.81
CA GLY A 24 17.03 15.47 17.85
C GLY A 24 16.43 15.27 19.24
N GLY A 25 17.15 15.71 20.29
CA GLY A 25 16.66 15.66 21.67
C GLY A 25 16.19 14.27 22.12
N ALA A 26 15.07 14.22 22.83
CA ALA A 26 14.47 13.00 23.36
C ALA A 26 14.12 11.96 22.27
N ARG A 27 13.74 12.41 21.08
CA ARG A 27 13.48 11.52 19.93
C ARG A 27 14.73 10.76 19.49
N MET A 28 15.86 11.47 19.38
CA MET A 28 17.13 10.84 19.02
C MET A 28 17.66 9.92 20.13
N GLU A 29 17.42 10.27 21.40
CA GLU A 29 17.72 9.38 22.53
C GLU A 29 16.91 8.09 22.45
N ARG A 30 15.60 8.18 22.17
CA ARG A 30 14.75 7.01 21.96
C ARG A 30 15.20 6.16 20.78
N ILE A 31 15.57 6.76 19.65
CA ILE A 31 16.15 6.05 18.50
C ILE A 31 17.40 5.28 18.90
N ARG A 32 18.34 5.90 19.63
CA ARG A 32 19.58 5.23 20.07
C ARG A 32 19.36 4.08 21.05
N ASN A 33 18.24 4.10 21.77
CA ASN A 33 17.86 3.05 22.72
C ASN A 33 16.97 1.96 22.08
N SER A 34 16.60 2.11 20.80
CA SER A 34 15.87 1.09 20.06
C SER A 34 16.72 -0.18 19.92
N PRO A 35 16.15 -1.39 20.13
CA PRO A 35 16.84 -2.64 19.84
C PRO A 35 17.15 -2.82 18.35
N ASN A 36 16.45 -2.09 17.48
CA ASN A 36 16.58 -2.16 16.02
C ASN A 36 17.58 -1.13 15.46
N PHE A 37 18.22 -0.33 16.32
CA PHE A 37 19.19 0.69 15.92
C PHE A 37 20.61 0.30 16.33
N ALA A 38 21.50 0.14 15.35
CA ALA A 38 22.90 -0.20 15.58
C ALA A 38 23.81 0.48 14.55
N ASP A 39 25.06 0.75 14.94
CA ASP A 39 26.07 1.37 14.06
C ASP A 39 25.63 2.70 13.41
N GLY A 40 24.74 3.43 14.09
CA GLY A 40 24.24 4.73 13.64
C GLY A 40 23.10 4.67 12.62
N VAL A 41 22.53 3.50 12.35
CA VAL A 41 21.36 3.33 11.46
C VAL A 41 20.39 2.26 11.99
N PHE A 42 19.14 2.31 11.55
CA PHE A 42 18.21 1.20 11.76
C PHE A 42 18.63 -0.01 10.93
N GLN A 43 18.42 -1.20 11.46
CA GLN A 43 18.81 -2.48 10.86
C GLN A 43 17.58 -3.22 10.34
N ASN A 44 17.73 -3.87 9.19
CA ASN A 44 16.68 -4.73 8.65
C ASN A 44 16.53 -6.02 9.49
N PRO A 45 15.33 -6.63 9.54
CA PRO A 45 15.11 -7.89 10.28
C PRO A 45 15.94 -9.05 9.68
N GLU A 46 16.21 -8.97 8.38
CA GLU A 46 17.13 -9.84 7.66
C GLU A 46 18.10 -8.98 6.84
N PRO A 47 19.37 -9.41 6.61
CA PRO A 47 20.32 -8.65 5.80
C PRO A 47 19.71 -8.28 4.44
N ALA A 48 19.73 -7.00 4.09
CA ALA A 48 19.09 -6.49 2.87
C ALA A 48 20.05 -5.63 2.05
N ARG A 49 20.04 -5.84 0.72
CA ARG A 49 20.69 -4.93 -0.23
C ARG A 49 19.79 -3.75 -0.50
N THR A 50 20.13 -2.61 0.10
CA THR A 50 19.40 -1.34 -0.05
C THR A 50 19.99 -0.45 -1.14
N ARG A 51 21.12 -0.85 -1.74
CA ARG A 51 21.75 -0.15 -2.86
C ARG A 51 21.69 -1.01 -4.11
N PRO A 52 21.47 -0.38 -5.30
CA PRO A 52 21.48 -1.10 -6.56
C PRO A 52 22.71 -1.99 -6.74
N ASP A 53 22.51 -3.25 -7.13
CA ASP A 53 23.59 -4.11 -7.60
C ASP A 53 24.16 -3.60 -8.94
N GLY A 54 25.47 -3.74 -9.15
CA GLY A 54 26.10 -3.52 -10.45
C GLY A 54 26.46 -2.07 -10.79
N SER A 55 26.74 -1.85 -12.08
CA SER A 55 27.23 -0.56 -12.58
C SER A 55 26.07 0.42 -12.73
N MET A 56 26.18 1.60 -12.10
CA MET A 56 25.28 2.74 -12.34
C MET A 56 25.09 3.07 -13.83
N VAL A 57 26.09 2.71 -14.66
CA VAL A 57 26.02 2.85 -16.12
C VAL A 57 25.05 1.83 -16.75
N GLU A 58 25.06 0.58 -16.29
CA GLU A 58 24.12 -0.45 -16.79
C GLU A 58 22.69 -0.14 -16.36
N PHE A 59 22.48 0.26 -15.10
CA PHE A 59 21.19 0.76 -14.65
C PHE A 59 20.71 1.94 -15.53
N ALA A 60 21.58 2.92 -15.78
CA ALA A 60 21.23 4.05 -16.64
C ALA A 60 20.89 3.60 -18.07
N LYS A 61 21.63 2.66 -18.66
CA LYS A 61 21.33 2.13 -20.00
C LYS A 61 19.94 1.50 -20.06
N VAL A 62 19.60 0.62 -19.11
CA VAL A 62 18.28 -0.01 -19.03
C VAL A 62 17.21 1.04 -18.76
N TYR A 63 17.44 1.94 -17.80
CA TYR A 63 16.48 2.97 -17.43
C TYR A 63 16.17 3.94 -18.58
N PHE A 64 17.18 4.31 -19.39
CA PHE A 64 17.01 5.24 -20.51
C PHE A 64 16.70 4.58 -21.86
N ARG A 65 16.62 3.25 -21.93
CA ARG A 65 16.29 2.54 -23.18
C ARG A 65 14.88 2.87 -23.65
N SER A 66 14.75 3.50 -24.82
CA SER A 66 13.50 4.09 -25.31
C SER A 66 12.38 3.07 -25.51
N GLU A 67 12.69 1.88 -26.05
CA GLU A 67 11.71 0.82 -26.30
C GLU A 67 11.06 0.34 -25.01
N GLU A 68 11.87 0.05 -23.98
CA GLU A 68 11.38 -0.41 -22.67
C GLU A 68 10.63 0.70 -21.93
N ARG A 69 11.08 1.97 -22.03
CA ARG A 69 10.38 3.11 -21.41
C ARG A 69 8.95 3.28 -21.90
N ALA A 70 8.66 2.95 -23.16
CA ALA A 70 7.31 3.04 -23.71
C ALA A 70 6.33 2.06 -23.04
N HIS A 71 6.82 1.01 -22.38
CA HIS A 71 6.02 0.03 -21.65
C HIS A 71 5.80 0.41 -20.18
N ARG A 72 6.49 1.44 -19.65
CA ARG A 72 6.44 1.84 -18.23
C ARG A 72 5.37 2.90 -17.94
N ALA A 73 4.46 3.14 -18.89
CA ALA A 73 3.35 4.06 -18.75
C ALA A 73 2.12 3.52 -19.48
N PRO A 74 0.91 3.92 -19.09
CA PRO A 74 -0.30 3.60 -19.83
C PRO A 74 -0.30 4.27 -21.21
N THR A 75 -0.99 3.67 -22.16
CA THR A 75 -1.24 4.22 -23.50
C THR A 75 -2.49 5.12 -23.54
N GLY A 76 -3.36 5.02 -22.53
CA GLY A 76 -4.58 5.82 -22.39
C GLY A 76 -4.75 6.43 -21.00
N THR A 77 -5.88 7.09 -20.78
CA THR A 77 -6.23 7.63 -19.46
C THR A 77 -6.60 6.52 -18.51
N VAL A 78 -5.86 6.39 -17.40
CA VAL A 78 -6.20 5.45 -16.31
C VAL A 78 -7.63 5.75 -15.82
N PRO A 79 -8.54 4.75 -15.79
CA PRO A 79 -9.90 4.96 -15.33
C PRO A 79 -9.90 5.19 -13.82
N VAL A 80 -10.33 6.38 -13.40
CA VAL A 80 -10.51 6.75 -12.00
C VAL A 80 -11.99 6.67 -11.68
N HIS A 81 -12.34 6.00 -10.58
CA HIS A 81 -13.73 5.93 -10.12
C HIS A 81 -14.13 7.24 -9.45
N ALA A 82 -15.25 7.80 -9.89
CA ALA A 82 -15.75 9.10 -9.45
C ALA A 82 -16.55 9.01 -8.13
N THR A 83 -15.94 8.45 -7.09
CA THR A 83 -16.52 8.43 -5.74
C THR A 83 -16.74 9.85 -5.25
N THR A 84 -17.84 10.10 -4.55
CA THR A 84 -18.16 11.41 -3.99
C THR A 84 -18.07 11.42 -2.46
N LEU A 85 -18.02 12.61 -1.85
CA LEU A 85 -18.14 12.75 -0.39
C LEU A 85 -19.45 12.11 0.12
N ALA A 86 -20.54 12.19 -0.64
CA ALA A 86 -21.82 11.59 -0.26
C ALA A 86 -21.78 10.05 -0.26
N ASP A 87 -20.94 9.45 -1.11
CA ASP A 87 -20.72 8.01 -1.12
C ASP A 87 -19.89 7.59 0.09
N LEU A 88 -18.82 8.33 0.40
CA LEU A 88 -18.01 8.08 1.59
C LEU A 88 -18.75 8.38 2.89
N ALA A 89 -19.74 9.27 2.90
CA ALA A 89 -20.54 9.57 4.08
C ALA A 89 -21.46 8.41 4.51
N LYS A 90 -21.73 7.45 3.61
CA LYS A 90 -22.48 6.24 3.97
C LYS A 90 -21.55 5.28 4.73
N PRO A 91 -21.94 4.78 5.90
CA PRO A 91 -21.16 3.74 6.59
C PRO A 91 -20.97 2.49 5.73
N ALA A 92 -19.87 1.78 5.93
CA ALA A 92 -19.66 0.46 5.36
C ALA A 92 -20.71 -0.52 5.92
N ALA A 93 -21.35 -1.31 5.05
CA ALA A 93 -22.41 -2.24 5.46
C ALA A 93 -21.86 -3.38 6.32
N THR A 94 -20.66 -3.88 6.00
CA THR A 94 -19.99 -4.93 6.77
C THR A 94 -19.23 -4.41 7.98
N GLY A 95 -19.01 -3.10 8.10
CA GLY A 95 -18.09 -2.50 9.08
C GLY A 95 -16.67 -2.25 8.56
N LEU A 96 -16.31 -2.79 7.38
CA LEU A 96 -15.01 -2.57 6.75
C LEU A 96 -15.13 -2.18 5.28
N ARG A 97 -14.62 -1.01 4.92
CA ARG A 97 -14.51 -0.52 3.54
C ARG A 97 -13.11 0.01 3.24
N LEU A 98 -12.55 -0.39 2.11
CA LEU A 98 -11.29 0.11 1.60
C LEU A 98 -11.51 0.90 0.31
N THR A 99 -10.84 2.04 0.19
CA THR A 99 -10.81 2.86 -1.02
C THR A 99 -9.36 3.15 -1.39
N TRP A 100 -8.90 2.55 -2.50
CA TRP A 100 -7.54 2.75 -2.98
C TRP A 100 -7.41 4.08 -3.73
N MET A 101 -6.62 5.02 -3.22
CA MET A 101 -6.44 6.36 -3.80
C MET A 101 -5.29 6.42 -4.83
N GLY A 102 -4.68 5.27 -5.11
CA GLY A 102 -3.48 5.13 -5.94
C GLY A 102 -2.21 5.03 -5.10
N HIS A 103 -1.22 4.34 -5.66
CA HIS A 103 0.07 4.01 -5.04
C HIS A 103 -0.14 3.24 -3.73
N SER A 104 0.45 3.67 -2.63
CA SER A 104 0.23 3.09 -1.30
C SER A 104 -0.84 3.81 -0.48
N SER A 105 -1.50 4.81 -1.07
CA SER A 105 -2.55 5.59 -0.40
C SER A 105 -3.87 4.82 -0.35
N VAL A 106 -4.32 4.45 0.84
CA VAL A 106 -5.60 3.76 1.06
C VAL A 106 -6.35 4.45 2.18
N LEU A 107 -7.62 4.80 1.93
CA LEU A 107 -8.56 5.14 2.98
C LEU A 107 -9.23 3.84 3.44
N ALA A 108 -9.06 3.50 4.70
CA ALA A 108 -9.77 2.42 5.36
C ALA A 108 -10.82 2.99 6.33
N GLU A 109 -12.06 2.56 6.15
CA GLU A 109 -13.14 2.75 7.11
C GLU A 109 -13.35 1.42 7.83
N ILE A 110 -12.90 1.37 9.08
CA ILE A 110 -12.80 0.15 9.89
C ILE A 110 -13.50 0.39 11.23
N ASP A 111 -14.56 -0.37 11.50
CA ASP A 111 -15.31 -0.34 12.77
C ASP A 111 -15.72 1.08 13.20
N GLY A 112 -16.12 1.91 12.23
CA GLY A 112 -16.55 3.30 12.46
C GLY A 112 -15.43 4.34 12.49
N HIS A 113 -14.17 3.94 12.27
CA HIS A 113 -13.01 4.82 12.23
C HIS A 113 -12.40 4.95 10.84
N ARG A 114 -11.79 6.10 10.55
CA ARG A 114 -11.11 6.40 9.29
C ARG A 114 -9.60 6.46 9.48
N VAL A 115 -8.93 5.47 8.90
CA VAL A 115 -7.47 5.35 8.84
C VAL A 115 -7.00 5.65 7.42
N LEU A 116 -6.10 6.61 7.26
CA LEU A 116 -5.53 6.97 5.96
C LEU A 116 -4.05 6.57 5.91
N PHE A 117 -3.74 5.53 5.15
CA PHE A 117 -2.39 5.02 4.99
C PHE A 117 -1.62 5.76 3.89
N ASP A 118 -0.36 6.08 4.14
CA ASP A 118 0.63 6.65 3.19
C ASP A 118 0.04 7.67 2.18
N PRO A 119 -0.58 8.76 2.64
CA PRO A 119 -1.34 9.63 1.75
C PRO A 119 -0.47 10.57 0.91
N VAL A 120 -0.55 10.42 -0.41
CA VAL A 120 0.16 11.27 -1.38
C VAL A 120 -0.83 11.98 -2.30
N TRP A 121 -1.15 13.23 -2.01
CA TRP A 121 -1.96 14.08 -2.87
C TRP A 121 -1.13 14.93 -3.84
N GLY A 122 0.17 15.03 -3.60
CA GLY A 122 1.12 15.67 -4.49
C GLY A 122 1.13 15.07 -5.91
N GLU A 123 1.36 15.94 -6.89
CA GLU A 123 1.50 15.57 -8.30
C GLU A 123 2.80 14.79 -8.58
N ARG A 124 3.80 14.94 -7.69
CA ARG A 124 5.13 14.33 -7.82
C ARG A 124 5.68 13.80 -6.51
N CYS A 125 6.33 12.65 -6.56
CA CYS A 125 7.09 12.08 -5.45
C CYS A 125 8.51 12.66 -5.46
N SER A 126 8.67 13.89 -4.97
CA SER A 126 9.94 14.62 -5.10
C SER A 126 10.05 15.76 -4.09
N PRO A 127 11.28 16.13 -3.67
CA PRO A 127 11.50 17.38 -2.94
C PRO A 127 11.26 18.63 -3.78
N PHE A 128 11.09 18.49 -5.11
CA PHE A 128 10.94 19.59 -6.06
C PHE A 128 9.63 19.47 -6.84
N ALA A 129 8.89 20.58 -6.97
CA ALA A 129 7.65 20.61 -7.74
C ALA A 129 7.84 20.41 -9.26
N PHE A 130 9.05 20.67 -9.78
CA PHE A 130 9.34 20.65 -11.23
C PHE A 130 10.08 19.40 -11.71
N ALA A 131 10.55 18.54 -10.81
CA ALA A 131 11.39 17.38 -11.13
C ALA A 131 10.97 16.15 -10.33
N GLY A 132 11.31 14.95 -10.81
CA GLY A 132 11.00 13.68 -10.17
C GLY A 132 9.73 12.99 -10.71
N PRO A 133 9.43 11.76 -10.26
CA PRO A 133 8.30 10.97 -10.74
C PRO A 133 7.00 11.74 -10.65
N LYS A 134 6.23 11.75 -11.75
CA LYS A 134 4.92 12.39 -11.84
C LYS A 134 3.84 11.32 -11.80
N ARG A 135 2.72 11.63 -11.15
CA ARG A 135 1.53 10.77 -11.13
C ARG A 135 1.01 10.52 -12.56
N LEU A 136 0.51 9.31 -12.81
CA LEU A 136 0.00 8.85 -14.11
C LEU A 136 -1.52 9.00 -14.27
N HIS A 137 -2.21 9.41 -13.20
CA HIS A 137 -3.65 9.69 -13.15
C HIS A 137 -3.92 10.79 -12.12
N PRO A 138 -5.04 11.53 -12.14
CA PRO A 138 -5.36 12.45 -11.06
C PRO A 138 -5.61 11.69 -9.75
N VAL A 139 -5.40 12.32 -8.60
CA VAL A 139 -5.86 11.76 -7.32
C VAL A 139 -7.40 11.62 -7.39
N PRO A 140 -8.00 10.50 -6.98
CA PRO A 140 -9.42 10.25 -7.22
C PRO A 140 -10.37 11.26 -6.59
N LEU A 141 -9.98 11.82 -5.44
CA LEU A 141 -10.78 12.73 -4.64
C LEU A 141 -9.89 13.82 -4.02
N PRO A 142 -10.37 15.06 -3.89
CA PRO A 142 -9.69 16.06 -3.06
C PRO A 142 -9.58 15.59 -1.61
N LEU A 143 -8.49 15.94 -0.92
CA LEU A 143 -8.25 15.49 0.46
C LEU A 143 -9.39 15.91 1.42
N ALA A 144 -9.93 17.12 1.24
CA ALA A 144 -11.07 17.60 2.02
C ALA A 144 -12.37 16.79 1.81
N ALA A 145 -12.51 16.10 0.67
CA ALA A 145 -13.67 15.27 0.37
C ALA A 145 -13.64 13.91 1.10
N LEU A 146 -12.53 13.58 1.78
CA LEU A 146 -12.48 12.40 2.64
C LEU A 146 -13.29 12.60 3.94
N GLY A 147 -13.59 13.85 4.33
CA GLY A 147 -14.17 14.17 5.62
C GLY A 147 -13.14 14.07 6.75
N ALA A 148 -13.60 13.89 7.99
CA ALA A 148 -12.70 13.71 9.13
C ALA A 148 -11.93 12.39 8.99
N VAL A 149 -10.61 12.47 9.14
CA VAL A 149 -9.69 11.33 9.22
C VAL A 149 -9.18 11.26 10.65
N ASP A 150 -9.45 10.14 11.33
CA ASP A 150 -9.07 9.97 12.74
C ASP A 150 -7.55 9.86 12.87
N VAL A 151 -6.94 9.06 11.99
CA VAL A 151 -5.49 8.82 12.01
C VAL A 151 -4.91 8.65 10.61
N VAL A 152 -3.78 9.31 10.37
CA VAL A 152 -2.88 9.01 9.26
C VAL A 152 -1.81 8.05 9.74
N VAL A 153 -1.58 7.00 8.96
CA VAL A 153 -0.53 6.01 9.19
C VAL A 153 0.52 6.19 8.11
N ILE A 154 1.78 6.37 8.51
CA ILE A 154 2.92 6.45 7.59
C ILE A 154 3.78 5.20 7.76
N SER A 155 4.14 4.53 6.68
CA SER A 155 5.05 3.38 6.69
C SER A 155 6.51 3.81 6.80
N HIS A 156 6.94 4.83 6.06
CA HIS A 156 8.32 5.31 6.05
C HIS A 156 8.46 6.69 5.41
N ASP A 157 9.68 7.25 5.39
CA ASP A 157 9.89 8.65 5.04
C ASP A 157 10.16 8.94 3.56
N HIS A 158 9.98 7.99 2.62
CA HIS A 158 10.17 8.30 1.20
C HIS A 158 9.09 9.24 0.64
N TYR A 159 9.40 9.92 -0.46
CA TYR A 159 8.54 10.99 -1.00
C TYR A 159 7.21 10.50 -1.56
N ASP A 160 7.11 9.23 -1.89
CA ASP A 160 5.93 8.55 -2.40
C ASP A 160 5.09 7.86 -1.31
N HIS A 161 5.50 7.98 -0.04
CA HIS A 161 4.73 7.54 1.14
C HIS A 161 4.47 8.67 2.14
N LEU A 162 5.38 9.66 2.18
CA LEU A 162 5.31 10.85 3.04
C LEU A 162 5.39 12.13 2.20
N ASP A 163 4.21 12.62 1.82
CA ASP A 163 4.04 13.81 0.98
C ASP A 163 3.81 15.09 1.81
N MET A 164 4.76 16.03 1.76
CA MET A 164 4.67 17.27 2.55
C MET A 164 3.40 18.08 2.25
N PRO A 165 2.99 18.32 0.99
CA PRO A 165 1.71 18.97 0.68
C PRO A 165 0.51 18.32 1.39
N THR A 166 0.38 16.99 1.35
CA THR A 166 -0.68 16.28 2.09
C THR A 166 -0.59 16.56 3.59
N ILE A 167 0.57 16.34 4.21
CA ILE A 167 0.73 16.50 5.66
C ILE A 167 0.38 17.93 6.09
N LYS A 168 0.84 18.93 5.33
CA LYS A 168 0.53 20.33 5.63
C LYS A 168 -0.96 20.64 5.50
N ALA A 169 -1.66 20.03 4.56
CA ALA A 169 -3.11 20.19 4.43
C ALA A 169 -3.89 19.57 5.61
N LEU A 170 -3.30 18.60 6.30
CA LEU A 170 -3.85 17.98 7.52
C LEU A 170 -3.37 18.65 8.81
N ALA A 171 -2.48 19.64 8.74
CA ALA A 171 -1.98 20.33 9.93
C ALA A 171 -3.10 21.07 10.67
N ASP A 172 -4.12 21.54 9.95
CA ASP A 172 -5.25 22.32 10.46
C ASP A 172 -6.47 21.45 10.85
N THR A 173 -6.34 20.12 10.92
CA THR A 173 -7.40 19.18 11.35
C THR A 173 -7.10 18.57 12.73
N ASP A 174 -8.00 17.76 13.31
CA ASP A 174 -7.73 17.03 14.55
C ASP A 174 -7.04 15.67 14.33
N THR A 175 -6.57 15.41 13.10
CA THR A 175 -6.00 14.12 12.70
C THR A 175 -4.74 13.77 13.51
N VAL A 176 -4.72 12.56 14.06
CA VAL A 176 -3.54 11.98 14.71
C VAL A 176 -2.63 11.35 13.64
N PHE A 177 -1.33 11.28 13.91
CA PHE A 177 -0.35 10.65 13.03
C PHE A 177 0.34 9.51 13.75
N ALA A 178 0.21 8.29 13.26
CA ALA A 178 0.99 7.13 13.69
C ALA A 178 2.11 6.88 12.69
N VAL A 179 3.35 6.96 13.15
CA VAL A 179 4.54 6.93 12.28
C VAL A 179 5.67 6.13 12.94
N PRO A 180 6.66 5.62 12.18
CA PRO A 180 7.83 4.99 12.75
C PRO A 180 8.73 6.00 13.47
N LEU A 181 9.56 5.50 14.38
CA LEU A 181 10.57 6.31 15.09
C LEU A 181 11.37 7.23 14.15
N GLY A 182 11.45 8.50 14.53
CA GLY A 182 12.22 9.51 13.80
C GLY A 182 11.40 10.31 12.79
N VAL A 183 10.36 9.71 12.20
CA VAL A 183 9.51 10.38 11.19
C VAL A 183 8.76 11.56 11.78
N GLY A 184 8.48 11.56 13.09
CA GLY A 184 7.83 12.68 13.77
C GLY A 184 8.59 14.00 13.65
N ALA A 185 9.92 13.97 13.47
CA ALA A 185 10.71 15.17 13.24
C ALA A 185 10.34 15.90 11.94
N HIS A 186 9.97 15.15 10.90
CA HIS A 186 9.48 15.74 9.65
C HIS A 186 8.10 16.37 9.83
N LEU A 187 7.18 15.68 10.52
CA LEU A 187 5.83 16.18 10.77
C LEU A 187 5.84 17.46 11.60
N GLU A 188 6.62 17.51 12.69
CA GLU A 188 6.78 18.71 13.51
C GLU A 188 7.38 19.87 12.71
N HIS A 189 8.37 19.59 11.86
CA HIS A 189 8.96 20.58 10.96
C HIS A 189 7.92 21.17 9.98
N TRP A 190 6.91 20.39 9.60
CA TRP A 190 5.84 20.82 8.71
C TRP A 190 4.62 21.41 9.43
N GLY A 191 4.67 21.54 10.76
CA GLY A 191 3.65 22.22 11.56
C GLY A 191 2.67 21.29 12.27
N ILE A 192 2.91 19.97 12.30
CA ILE A 192 2.11 19.07 13.12
C ILE A 192 2.52 19.20 14.58
N SER A 193 1.58 19.50 15.48
CA SER A 193 1.85 19.53 16.91
C SER A 193 2.27 18.15 17.44
N ALA A 194 3.27 18.12 18.32
CA ALA A 194 3.89 16.90 18.83
C ALA A 194 2.89 15.98 19.57
N ASP A 195 1.87 16.56 20.23
CA ASP A 195 0.81 15.81 20.93
C ASP A 195 -0.13 15.05 20.00
N ARG A 196 -0.11 15.32 18.69
CA ARG A 196 -0.82 14.55 17.65
C ARG A 196 0.04 13.48 16.99
N VAL A 197 1.33 13.39 17.33
CA VAL A 197 2.24 12.40 16.73
C VAL A 197 2.41 11.21 17.70
N ARG A 198 2.28 10.00 17.18
CA ARG A 198 2.58 8.74 17.84
C ARG A 198 3.73 8.11 17.07
N GLU A 199 4.94 8.17 17.62
CA GLU A 199 6.11 7.51 17.02
C GLU A 199 6.26 6.11 17.60
N LEU A 200 6.42 5.11 16.76
CA LEU A 200 6.50 3.71 17.16
C LEU A 200 7.76 3.04 16.64
N ASP A 201 8.39 2.22 17.48
CA ASP A 201 9.32 1.19 17.05
C ASP A 201 8.53 -0.04 16.60
N TRP A 202 9.19 -1.00 15.95
CA TRP A 202 8.55 -2.29 15.66
C TRP A 202 8.07 -2.97 16.94
N GLN A 203 6.92 -3.65 16.83
CA GLN A 203 6.17 -4.33 17.89
C GLN A 203 5.50 -3.39 18.90
N GLU A 204 5.76 -2.08 18.86
CA GLU A 204 5.00 -1.14 19.67
C GLU A 204 3.61 -0.90 19.07
N SER A 205 2.67 -0.56 19.95
CA SER A 205 1.30 -0.26 19.56
C SER A 205 0.81 1.06 20.17
N THR A 206 -0.13 1.70 19.49
CA THR A 206 -0.85 2.87 20.00
C THR A 206 -2.33 2.71 19.71
N LYS A 207 -3.19 3.33 20.53
CA LYS A 207 -4.63 3.34 20.33
C LYS A 207 -5.10 4.75 19.97
N VAL A 208 -5.85 4.87 18.88
CA VAL A 208 -6.49 6.12 18.44
C VAL A 208 -7.97 5.84 18.24
N GLY A 209 -8.82 6.42 19.09
CA GLY A 209 -10.23 6.05 19.13
C GLY A 209 -10.40 4.57 19.48
N GLY A 210 -11.16 3.84 18.67
CA GLY A 210 -11.35 2.38 18.77
C GLY A 210 -10.26 1.56 18.09
N ILE A 211 -9.36 2.17 17.29
CA ILE A 211 -8.36 1.44 16.50
C ILE A 211 -7.04 1.31 17.24
N THR A 212 -6.54 0.08 17.33
CA THR A 212 -5.18 -0.22 17.74
C THR A 212 -4.30 -0.33 16.50
N LEU A 213 -3.23 0.46 16.47
CA LEU A 213 -2.22 0.47 15.41
C LEU A 213 -0.93 -0.11 15.97
N THR A 214 -0.41 -1.16 15.33
CA THR A 214 0.87 -1.78 15.68
C THR A 214 1.84 -1.61 14.52
N ALA A 215 2.99 -0.99 14.79
CA ALA A 215 4.08 -0.95 13.82
C ALA A 215 4.76 -2.32 13.81
N THR A 216 4.85 -2.96 12.66
CA THR A 216 5.48 -4.27 12.49
C THR A 216 6.68 -4.18 11.53
N PRO A 217 7.61 -5.14 11.60
CA PRO A 217 8.81 -5.13 10.78
C PRO A 217 8.50 -5.07 9.28
N ALA A 218 9.43 -4.47 8.55
CA ALA A 218 9.49 -4.48 7.10
C ALA A 218 10.96 -4.54 6.68
N ARG A 219 11.24 -5.06 5.49
CA ARG A 219 12.59 -5.14 4.91
C ARG A 219 12.78 -4.02 3.88
N HIS A 220 13.23 -2.86 4.32
CA HIS A 220 13.35 -1.65 3.50
C HIS A 220 14.44 -0.70 4.03
N PHE A 221 14.38 0.58 3.67
CA PHE A 221 15.24 1.64 4.18
C PHE A 221 14.53 2.99 4.16
N CYS A 222 15.14 4.01 4.77
CA CYS A 222 14.63 5.38 4.74
C CYS A 222 15.67 6.36 4.19
N GLY A 223 15.20 7.55 3.81
CA GLY A 223 16.04 8.70 3.54
C GLY A 223 15.41 9.71 2.59
N ARG A 224 15.40 11.00 2.99
CA ARG A 224 14.91 12.11 2.16
C ARG A 224 16.01 12.97 1.55
N GLY A 225 17.25 12.86 2.03
CA GLY A 225 18.36 13.75 1.67
C GLY A 225 19.54 13.05 0.97
N LEU A 226 20.30 13.79 0.16
CA LEU A 226 21.54 13.32 -0.48
C LEU A 226 22.65 12.90 0.52
N ARG A 227 22.54 13.34 1.77
CA ARG A 227 23.47 13.05 2.87
C ARG A 227 22.76 12.47 4.11
N ASN A 228 21.51 11.99 3.97
CA ASN A 228 20.76 11.50 5.13
C ASN A 228 21.48 10.29 5.73
N THR A 229 21.90 10.45 6.98
CA THR A 229 22.07 9.33 7.91
C THR A 229 20.67 8.79 8.18
N GLN A 230 20.46 7.49 7.96
CA GLN A 230 19.16 6.79 8.04
C GLN A 230 18.68 6.71 9.51
N HIS A 231 18.30 7.84 10.10
CA HIS A 231 17.85 7.94 11.49
C HIS A 231 16.31 7.86 11.63
N THR A 232 15.63 7.45 10.58
CA THR A 232 14.18 7.24 10.54
C THR A 232 13.92 5.76 10.29
N LEU A 233 13.04 5.17 11.08
CA LEU A 233 12.61 3.78 10.90
C LEU A 233 11.60 3.69 9.74
N TRP A 234 11.43 2.49 9.21
CA TRP A 234 10.36 2.09 8.28
C TRP A 234 9.56 0.97 8.92
N ALA A 235 8.26 0.86 8.66
CA ALA A 235 7.41 -0.17 9.23
C ALA A 235 6.30 -0.58 8.26
N SER A 236 5.85 -1.83 8.42
CA SER A 236 4.50 -2.22 8.02
C SER A 236 3.55 -2.01 9.20
N TRP A 237 2.24 -2.13 8.98
CA TRP A 237 1.24 -1.77 9.98
C TRP A 237 0.11 -2.77 10.07
N VAL A 238 -0.23 -3.12 11.30
CA VAL A 238 -1.51 -3.74 11.64
C VAL A 238 -2.45 -2.66 12.14
N ALA A 239 -3.68 -2.64 11.63
CA ALA A 239 -4.78 -1.87 12.18
C ALA A 239 -5.90 -2.82 12.62
N GLU A 240 -6.21 -2.79 13.91
CA GLU A 240 -7.18 -3.66 14.57
C GLU A 240 -8.29 -2.80 15.18
N GLY A 241 -9.51 -3.00 14.72
CA GLY A 241 -10.73 -2.50 15.36
C GLY A 241 -11.41 -3.57 16.20
N ASP A 242 -12.64 -3.30 16.63
CA ASP A 242 -13.40 -4.18 17.50
C ASP A 242 -13.83 -5.49 16.79
N ALA A 243 -14.06 -5.45 15.48
CA ALA A 243 -14.52 -6.59 14.69
C ALA A 243 -13.57 -6.94 13.53
N HIS A 244 -12.77 -5.97 13.06
CA HIS A 244 -11.97 -6.13 11.85
C HIS A 244 -10.47 -5.92 12.05
N ARG A 245 -9.67 -6.58 11.21
CA ARG A 245 -8.21 -6.49 11.20
C ARG A 245 -7.72 -6.33 9.78
N ILE A 246 -6.89 -5.31 9.54
CA ILE A 246 -6.23 -5.10 8.25
C ILE A 246 -4.73 -4.92 8.41
N TYR A 247 -3.99 -5.28 7.37
CA TYR A 247 -2.54 -5.12 7.28
C TYR A 247 -2.15 -4.20 6.13
N HIS A 248 -1.18 -3.30 6.34
CA HIS A 248 -0.57 -2.46 5.31
C HIS A 248 0.94 -2.73 5.25
N SER A 249 1.46 -3.14 4.10
CA SER A 249 2.86 -3.54 3.98
C SER A 249 3.86 -2.40 4.04
N GLY A 250 3.43 -1.16 3.79
CA GLY A 250 4.33 -0.10 3.35
C GLY A 250 5.10 -0.54 2.10
N ASP A 251 6.37 -0.17 2.03
CA ASP A 251 7.34 -0.80 1.16
C ASP A 251 8.19 -1.80 1.91
N THR A 252 8.36 -2.98 1.31
CA THR A 252 9.15 -4.05 1.89
C THR A 252 9.56 -5.03 0.80
N GLY A 253 10.73 -5.64 0.95
CA GLY A 253 11.04 -6.91 0.31
C GLY A 253 10.43 -8.08 1.08
N TYR A 254 10.46 -9.27 0.48
CA TYR A 254 10.04 -10.47 1.18
C TYR A 254 11.03 -10.85 2.30
N PHE A 255 10.49 -11.33 3.43
CA PHE A 255 11.22 -11.83 4.59
C PHE A 255 10.32 -12.79 5.40
N ASP A 256 10.89 -13.68 6.21
CA ASP A 256 10.11 -14.73 6.89
C ASP A 256 9.19 -14.18 8.00
N GLY A 257 9.44 -12.95 8.49
CA GLY A 257 8.68 -12.33 9.56
C GLY A 257 7.21 -12.04 9.23
N PHE A 258 6.76 -12.13 7.97
CA PHE A 258 5.33 -12.14 7.65
C PHE A 258 4.57 -13.27 8.35
N LYS A 259 5.19 -14.43 8.54
CA LYS A 259 4.59 -15.56 9.27
C LYS A 259 4.41 -15.22 10.74
N ASP A 260 5.40 -14.56 11.34
CA ASP A 260 5.35 -14.14 12.74
C ASP A 260 4.27 -13.07 12.95
N ILE A 261 4.15 -12.11 12.01
CA ILE A 261 3.09 -11.09 12.01
C ILE A 261 1.72 -11.76 11.88
N GLY A 262 1.56 -12.70 10.94
CA GLY A 262 0.33 -13.46 10.75
C GLY A 262 -0.06 -14.27 11.99
N ALA A 263 0.90 -14.92 12.64
CA ALA A 263 0.68 -15.68 13.86
C ALA A 263 0.29 -14.80 15.06
N ALA A 264 0.84 -13.59 15.15
CA ALA A 264 0.60 -12.68 16.27
C ALA A 264 -0.70 -11.87 16.13
N HIS A 265 -1.07 -11.49 14.90
CA HIS A 265 -2.13 -10.51 14.67
C HIS A 265 -3.26 -11.00 13.75
N GLY A 266 -2.99 -12.02 12.94
CA GLY A 266 -3.95 -12.55 11.98
C GLY A 266 -5.00 -13.49 12.59
N PRO A 267 -5.91 -14.01 11.76
CA PRO A 267 -6.06 -13.71 10.34
C PRO A 267 -6.59 -12.28 10.11
N PHE A 268 -6.30 -11.73 8.92
CA PHE A 268 -6.74 -10.41 8.51
C PHE A 268 -7.95 -10.49 7.58
N ASP A 269 -8.89 -9.56 7.68
CA ASP A 269 -9.96 -9.39 6.70
C ASP A 269 -9.40 -8.95 5.35
N ALA A 270 -8.39 -8.07 5.39
CA ALA A 270 -7.69 -7.60 4.20
C ALA A 270 -6.21 -7.33 4.44
N THR A 271 -5.38 -7.63 3.44
CA THR A 271 -3.96 -7.25 3.41
C THR A 271 -3.71 -6.33 2.21
N MET A 272 -3.17 -5.14 2.47
CA MET A 272 -2.78 -4.16 1.47
C MET A 272 -1.28 -4.34 1.21
N ILE A 273 -0.95 -4.97 0.08
CA ILE A 273 0.40 -5.48 -0.20
C ILE A 273 1.02 -4.78 -1.40
N GLN A 274 2.22 -4.25 -1.22
CA GLN A 274 3.05 -3.70 -2.28
C GLN A 274 3.40 -4.77 -3.31
N ILE A 275 3.18 -4.45 -4.59
CA ILE A 275 3.47 -5.36 -5.72
C ILE A 275 4.26 -4.70 -6.86
N GLY A 276 4.61 -3.43 -6.72
CA GLY A 276 5.26 -2.63 -7.75
C GLY A 276 6.59 -2.04 -7.29
N ALA A 277 7.30 -1.43 -8.23
CA ALA A 277 8.64 -0.89 -8.05
C ALA A 277 9.76 -1.92 -7.79
N TYR A 278 9.49 -3.22 -7.98
CA TYR A 278 10.52 -4.27 -7.91
C TYR A 278 11.52 -4.18 -9.06
N SER A 279 12.75 -4.63 -8.83
CA SER A 279 13.80 -4.70 -9.86
C SER A 279 14.92 -5.66 -9.45
N GLU A 280 15.60 -6.24 -10.43
CA GLU A 280 16.83 -7.03 -10.22
C GLU A 280 17.95 -6.22 -9.56
N PHE A 281 17.91 -4.90 -9.68
CA PHE A 281 18.90 -4.01 -9.08
C PHE A 281 18.71 -3.90 -7.55
N TRP A 282 17.51 -4.08 -7.01
CA TRP A 282 17.23 -3.96 -5.57
C TRP A 282 16.25 -5.04 -5.08
N PRO A 283 16.62 -6.32 -5.25
CA PRO A 283 15.69 -7.44 -5.08
C PRO A 283 15.21 -7.65 -3.64
N ASP A 284 15.89 -7.05 -2.66
CA ASP A 284 15.67 -7.33 -1.24
C ASP A 284 14.68 -6.37 -0.56
N ILE A 285 14.21 -5.33 -1.26
CA ILE A 285 13.48 -4.20 -0.65
C ILE A 285 12.15 -3.83 -1.30
N HIS A 286 11.80 -4.46 -2.43
CA HIS A 286 10.50 -4.35 -3.10
C HIS A 286 10.09 -5.73 -3.61
N MET A 287 8.91 -6.20 -3.23
CA MET A 287 8.39 -7.50 -3.60
C MET A 287 7.94 -7.56 -5.06
N THR A 288 8.20 -8.69 -5.72
CA THR A 288 7.47 -9.06 -6.94
C THR A 288 6.01 -9.39 -6.62
N PRO A 289 5.12 -9.47 -7.61
CA PRO A 289 3.73 -9.91 -7.38
C PRO A 289 3.61 -11.31 -6.75
N GLU A 290 4.51 -12.23 -7.09
CA GLU A 290 4.57 -13.57 -6.50
C GLU A 290 4.99 -13.53 -5.02
N GLU A 291 5.99 -12.71 -4.70
CA GLU A 291 6.42 -12.48 -3.32
C GLU A 291 5.34 -11.77 -2.51
N GLY A 292 4.64 -10.81 -3.12
CA GLY A 292 3.47 -10.15 -2.53
C GLY A 292 2.36 -11.16 -2.19
N MET A 293 2.02 -12.05 -3.12
CA MET A 293 1.05 -13.12 -2.85
C MET A 293 1.54 -14.07 -1.74
N ARG A 294 2.83 -14.43 -1.75
CA ARG A 294 3.42 -15.25 -0.68
C ARG A 294 3.31 -14.57 0.69
N SER A 295 3.59 -13.26 0.77
CA SER A 295 3.44 -12.50 2.02
C SER A 295 1.99 -12.47 2.50
N HIS A 296 1.02 -12.32 1.59
CA HIS A 296 -0.41 -12.41 1.92
C HIS A 296 -0.74 -13.76 2.54
N LEU A 297 -0.29 -14.87 1.94
CA LEU A 297 -0.53 -16.21 2.49
C LEU A 297 0.14 -16.40 3.86
N ASP A 298 1.38 -15.95 4.03
CA ASP A 298 2.10 -16.05 5.31
C ASP A 298 1.38 -15.26 6.43
N LEU A 299 0.87 -14.07 6.11
CA LEU A 299 0.04 -13.26 7.02
C LEU A 299 -1.28 -13.95 7.39
N GLN A 300 -1.75 -14.89 6.57
CA GLN A 300 -2.97 -15.67 6.75
C GLN A 300 -2.71 -17.09 7.25
N GLY A 301 -1.53 -17.36 7.83
CA GLY A 301 -1.19 -18.68 8.36
C GLY A 301 -1.00 -19.75 7.28
N GLY A 302 -0.60 -19.34 6.07
CA GLY A 302 -0.37 -20.19 4.92
C GLY A 302 -1.64 -20.61 4.16
N GLN A 303 -2.79 -19.99 4.46
CA GLN A 303 -4.07 -20.28 3.81
C GLN A 303 -4.58 -19.08 2.99
N PRO A 304 -5.27 -19.31 1.86
CA PRO A 304 -5.85 -18.24 1.05
C PRO A 304 -7.16 -17.71 1.67
N SER A 305 -7.05 -17.00 2.79
CA SER A 305 -8.17 -16.35 3.49
C SER A 305 -8.08 -14.83 3.41
N GLY A 306 -9.19 -14.14 3.72
CA GLY A 306 -9.31 -12.68 3.55
C GLY A 306 -9.16 -12.24 2.08
N VAL A 307 -8.91 -10.95 1.87
CA VAL A 307 -8.73 -10.37 0.54
C VAL A 307 -7.41 -9.60 0.46
N MET A 308 -6.60 -9.86 -0.56
CA MET A 308 -5.44 -9.03 -0.86
C MET A 308 -5.82 -7.84 -1.76
N LEU A 309 -5.46 -6.63 -1.33
CA LEU A 309 -5.49 -5.41 -2.13
C LEU A 309 -4.06 -5.08 -2.59
N PRO A 310 -3.71 -5.21 -3.89
CA PRO A 310 -2.41 -4.76 -4.39
C PRO A 310 -2.28 -3.24 -4.34
N ILE A 311 -1.19 -2.76 -3.74
CA ILE A 311 -0.82 -1.35 -3.64
C ILE A 311 0.57 -1.09 -4.26
N HIS A 312 1.03 0.16 -4.24
CA HIS A 312 2.35 0.58 -4.74
C HIS A 312 2.56 0.38 -6.26
N TRP A 313 1.49 0.44 -7.04
CA TRP A 313 1.53 0.26 -8.50
C TRP A 313 0.58 1.22 -9.24
N ALA A 314 0.66 1.19 -10.58
CA ALA A 314 -0.13 1.98 -11.54
C ALA A 314 -0.05 3.52 -11.48
N THR A 315 0.51 4.08 -10.40
CA THR A 315 0.31 5.50 -10.05
C THR A 315 1.54 6.35 -10.35
N PHE A 316 2.72 5.88 -9.97
CA PHE A 316 4.00 6.49 -10.32
C PHE A 316 4.88 5.47 -11.04
N ASN A 317 5.74 5.95 -11.93
CA ASN A 317 6.76 5.11 -12.57
C ASN A 317 8.05 5.19 -11.74
N LEU A 318 8.27 4.17 -10.91
CA LEU A 318 9.39 4.08 -9.98
C LEU A 318 10.39 2.94 -10.30
N SER A 319 10.12 2.13 -11.32
CA SER A 319 10.99 1.01 -11.71
C SER A 319 10.97 0.76 -13.22
N THR A 320 11.68 -0.27 -13.67
CA THR A 320 11.91 -0.61 -15.08
C THR A 320 10.91 -1.62 -15.66
N HIS A 321 10.15 -2.33 -14.81
CA HIS A 321 9.10 -3.26 -15.24
C HIS A 321 8.01 -2.57 -16.05
N ALA A 322 7.26 -3.30 -16.89
CA ALA A 322 6.16 -2.69 -17.61
C ALA A 322 5.03 -2.30 -16.65
N TRP A 323 4.26 -1.28 -17.03
CA TRP A 323 3.25 -0.66 -16.17
C TRP A 323 2.14 -1.63 -15.75
N ALA A 324 1.80 -2.59 -16.60
CA ALA A 324 0.77 -3.59 -16.34
C ALA A 324 1.29 -4.85 -15.62
N ASP A 325 2.61 -5.08 -15.59
CA ASP A 325 3.20 -6.31 -15.06
C ASP A 325 2.80 -6.59 -13.60
N PRO A 326 2.76 -5.60 -12.68
CA PRO A 326 2.34 -5.84 -11.30
C PRO A 326 0.93 -6.44 -11.21
N GLY A 327 -0.04 -5.82 -11.88
CA GLY A 327 -1.44 -6.29 -11.87
C GLY A 327 -1.60 -7.67 -12.50
N GLU A 328 -0.94 -7.93 -13.63
CA GLU A 328 -0.98 -9.24 -14.28
C GLU A 328 -0.33 -10.34 -13.42
N GLY A 329 0.84 -10.05 -12.83
CA GLY A 329 1.54 -10.97 -11.94
C GLY A 329 0.70 -11.31 -10.71
N THR A 330 0.02 -10.32 -10.12
CA THR A 330 -0.86 -10.55 -8.96
C THR A 330 -2.05 -11.43 -9.34
N VAL A 331 -2.68 -11.20 -10.50
CA VAL A 331 -3.79 -12.06 -10.98
C VAL A 331 -3.33 -13.50 -11.20
N ALA A 332 -2.15 -13.69 -11.80
CA ALA A 332 -1.58 -15.01 -12.03
C ALA A 332 -1.25 -15.73 -10.71
N ALA A 333 -0.57 -15.03 -9.78
CA ALA A 333 -0.19 -15.57 -8.48
C ALA A 333 -1.42 -15.91 -7.62
N ALA A 334 -2.44 -15.04 -7.62
CA ALA A 334 -3.70 -15.27 -6.91
C ALA A 334 -4.42 -16.51 -7.40
N ARG A 335 -4.51 -16.69 -8.74
CA ARG A 335 -5.10 -17.90 -9.33
C ARG A 335 -4.35 -19.16 -8.91
N ALA A 336 -3.02 -19.12 -8.97
CA ALA A 336 -2.19 -20.27 -8.59
C ALA A 336 -2.37 -20.65 -7.12
N ALA A 337 -2.60 -19.65 -6.25
CA ALA A 337 -2.81 -19.84 -4.81
C ALA A 337 -4.28 -20.11 -4.42
N GLY A 338 -5.25 -19.87 -5.31
CA GLY A 338 -6.67 -19.86 -4.96
C GLY A 338 -7.08 -18.70 -4.04
N ALA A 339 -6.32 -17.61 -4.04
CA ALA A 339 -6.55 -16.46 -3.17
C ALA A 339 -7.51 -15.42 -3.78
N ARG A 340 -8.26 -14.72 -2.93
CA ARG A 340 -9.12 -13.60 -3.33
C ARG A 340 -8.29 -12.32 -3.43
N VAL A 341 -8.38 -11.63 -4.56
CA VAL A 341 -7.76 -10.32 -4.77
C VAL A 341 -8.80 -9.29 -5.17
N ALA A 342 -8.72 -8.10 -4.59
CA ALA A 342 -9.53 -6.96 -5.00
C ALA A 342 -8.74 -6.09 -5.99
N LEU A 343 -9.32 -5.79 -7.15
CA LEU A 343 -8.74 -5.02 -8.23
C LEU A 343 -9.57 -3.75 -8.50
N PRO A 344 -9.80 -2.88 -7.50
CA PRO A 344 -10.56 -1.65 -7.70
C PRO A 344 -9.84 -0.72 -8.68
N ARG A 345 -10.59 0.07 -9.43
CA ARG A 345 -10.04 1.28 -10.05
C ARG A 345 -9.62 2.26 -8.95
N PRO A 346 -8.63 3.15 -9.18
CA PRO A 346 -8.33 4.22 -8.23
C PRO A 346 -9.59 5.01 -7.87
N GLY A 347 -9.90 5.08 -6.57
CA GLY A 347 -11.07 5.73 -6.00
C GLY A 347 -12.27 4.83 -5.77
N GLU A 348 -12.28 3.58 -6.27
CA GLU A 348 -13.42 2.67 -6.17
C GLU A 348 -13.48 2.03 -4.77
N PRO A 349 -14.53 2.31 -3.97
CA PRO A 349 -14.68 1.70 -2.66
C PRO A 349 -15.15 0.26 -2.80
N PHE A 350 -14.70 -0.60 -1.90
CA PHE A 350 -15.22 -1.97 -1.77
C PHE A 350 -15.14 -2.45 -0.32
N GLU A 351 -15.95 -3.45 0.01
CA GLU A 351 -15.98 -4.06 1.35
C GLU A 351 -15.31 -5.45 1.27
N PRO A 352 -14.13 -5.66 1.88
CA PRO A 352 -13.36 -6.90 1.72
C PRO A 352 -14.07 -8.16 2.21
N THR A 353 -14.96 -7.99 3.19
CA THR A 353 -15.75 -9.07 3.81
C THR A 353 -17.07 -9.34 3.07
N ALA A 354 -17.38 -8.59 2.01
CA ALA A 354 -18.51 -8.87 1.15
C ALA A 354 -18.28 -10.13 0.29
N GLU A 355 -19.37 -10.68 -0.25
CA GLU A 355 -19.36 -11.87 -1.12
C GLU A 355 -18.52 -11.63 -2.38
N THR A 356 -18.68 -10.46 -3.01
CA THR A 356 -17.96 -10.05 -4.21
C THR A 356 -17.09 -8.85 -3.95
N VAL A 357 -15.88 -8.85 -4.54
CA VAL A 357 -14.99 -7.70 -4.60
C VAL A 357 -14.70 -7.35 -6.07
N PRO A 358 -14.30 -6.10 -6.38
CA PRO A 358 -13.88 -5.75 -7.74
C PRO A 358 -12.78 -6.69 -8.20
N SER A 359 -12.92 -7.29 -9.38
CA SER A 359 -11.98 -8.30 -9.91
C SER A 359 -11.65 -8.09 -11.39
N GLU A 360 -12.15 -7.00 -11.98
CA GLU A 360 -11.89 -6.69 -13.38
C GLU A 360 -10.46 -6.15 -13.56
N PRO A 361 -9.67 -6.71 -14.49
CA PRO A 361 -8.32 -6.22 -14.80
C PRO A 361 -8.36 -4.95 -15.66
N TRP A 362 -8.88 -3.87 -15.09
CA TRP A 362 -9.19 -2.60 -15.79
C TRP A 362 -8.00 -1.98 -16.52
N TRP A 363 -6.77 -2.24 -16.06
CA TRP A 363 -5.54 -1.71 -16.67
C TRP A 363 -5.32 -2.24 -18.09
N ARG A 364 -5.84 -3.43 -18.43
CA ARG A 364 -5.71 -4.04 -19.76
C ARG A 364 -6.30 -3.17 -20.88
N GLY A 365 -7.29 -2.33 -20.56
CA GLY A 365 -7.91 -1.40 -21.52
C GLY A 365 -7.07 -0.16 -21.82
N VAL A 366 -6.06 0.14 -21.00
CA VAL A 366 -5.25 1.37 -21.11
C VAL A 366 -3.75 1.09 -21.06
N ALA A 367 -3.34 -0.17 -20.95
CA ALA A 367 -1.96 -0.62 -21.05
C ALA A 367 -1.58 -0.95 -22.49
N ARG A 368 -0.28 -0.97 -22.75
CA ARG A 368 0.25 -1.53 -24.00
C ARG A 368 0.12 -3.05 -23.95
N ALA A 369 -0.74 -3.62 -24.79
CA ALA A 369 -0.93 -5.07 -24.84
C ALA A 369 0.38 -5.81 -25.17
N PRO A 370 0.67 -6.95 -24.52
CA PRO A 370 1.84 -7.76 -24.83
C PRO A 370 1.71 -8.39 -26.23
N LYS A 371 2.85 -8.75 -26.84
CA LYS A 371 2.87 -9.50 -28.10
C LYS A 371 2.22 -10.86 -27.86
N GLY A 372 1.06 -11.11 -28.46
CA GLY A 372 0.26 -12.32 -28.23
C GLY A 372 -1.07 -12.07 -27.49
N GLY A 373 -1.33 -10.84 -27.06
CA GLY A 373 -2.54 -10.48 -26.33
C GLY A 373 -2.47 -10.85 -24.85
N TRP A 374 -3.46 -10.39 -24.09
CA TRP A 374 -3.56 -10.70 -22.67
C TRP A 374 -3.80 -12.20 -22.47
N PRO A 375 -3.27 -12.83 -21.41
CA PRO A 375 -3.57 -14.21 -21.09
C PRO A 375 -5.09 -14.41 -20.98
N VAL A 376 -5.63 -15.40 -21.72
CA VAL A 376 -7.04 -15.76 -21.62
C VAL A 376 -7.30 -16.28 -20.21
N VAL A 377 -8.24 -15.64 -19.52
CA VAL A 377 -8.75 -16.14 -18.25
C VAL A 377 -9.91 -17.05 -18.59
N GLU A 378 -9.69 -18.37 -18.59
CA GLU A 378 -10.82 -19.30 -18.54
C GLU A 378 -11.54 -19.05 -17.21
N GLN A 379 -12.75 -18.53 -17.28
CA GLN A 379 -13.62 -18.46 -16.12
C GLN A 379 -13.97 -19.91 -15.75
N THR A 380 -13.47 -20.39 -14.61
CA THR A 380 -14.03 -21.61 -14.02
C THR A 380 -15.47 -21.31 -13.63
N VAL A 381 -16.40 -21.78 -14.45
CA VAL A 381 -17.83 -21.75 -14.17
C VAL A 381 -18.06 -22.56 -12.89
N ALA A 382 -18.18 -21.87 -11.77
CA ALA A 382 -18.77 -22.41 -10.55
C ALA A 382 -20.11 -21.69 -10.35
N ASP A 383 -21.03 -21.89 -11.29
CA ASP A 383 -22.44 -21.59 -11.15
C ASP A 383 -23.21 -22.37 -12.22
N THR A 384 -23.53 -23.62 -11.90
CA THR A 384 -24.61 -24.34 -12.57
C THR A 384 -25.83 -24.22 -11.67
N PRO A 385 -26.91 -23.54 -12.08
CA PRO A 385 -28.18 -23.64 -11.39
C PRO A 385 -28.63 -25.10 -11.43
N GLY A 386 -28.91 -25.67 -10.25
CA GLY A 386 -29.42 -27.03 -10.13
C GLY A 386 -30.67 -27.20 -10.99
N ASP A 387 -30.56 -28.03 -12.03
CA ASP A 387 -31.69 -28.51 -12.79
C ASP A 387 -32.51 -29.44 -11.87
N VAL A 388 -33.68 -28.96 -11.46
CA VAL A 388 -34.67 -29.73 -10.73
C VAL A 388 -35.27 -30.71 -11.73
N GLY A 389 -34.61 -31.85 -11.89
CA GLY A 389 -35.11 -33.00 -12.62
C GLY A 389 -36.41 -33.49 -11.99
N ARG A 390 -37.55 -33.09 -12.57
CA ARG A 390 -38.85 -33.72 -12.39
C ARG A 390 -38.73 -35.21 -12.71
N THR A 391 -38.93 -36.03 -11.70
CA THR A 391 -39.20 -37.46 -11.86
C THR A 391 -40.56 -37.65 -12.52
N SER A 392 -40.59 -37.92 -13.82
CA SER A 392 -41.74 -38.52 -14.49
C SER A 392 -41.65 -40.04 -14.34
N ALA A 393 -42.46 -40.58 -13.42
CA ALA A 393 -42.70 -42.01 -13.31
C ALA A 393 -43.58 -42.47 -14.48
N GLU A 394 -43.06 -43.40 -15.28
CA GLU A 394 -43.82 -44.17 -16.26
C GLU A 394 -44.74 -45.14 -15.51
N GLY A 395 -46.05 -44.86 -15.53
CA GLY A 395 -47.11 -45.79 -15.13
C GLY A 395 -47.83 -46.29 -16.39
N THR A 396 -47.61 -47.55 -16.73
CA THR A 396 -48.33 -48.27 -17.78
C THR A 396 -49.79 -48.49 -17.34
N GLY A 397 -50.75 -47.92 -18.09
CA GLY A 397 -52.18 -48.16 -17.92
C GLY A 397 -52.81 -48.58 -19.26
N GLU A 398 -53.34 -49.80 -19.30
CA GLU A 398 -54.14 -50.38 -20.38
C GLU A 398 -55.51 -49.69 -20.54
N PRO A 399 -56.18 -49.80 -21.71
CA PRO A 399 -57.38 -49.03 -22.00
C PRO A 399 -58.69 -49.69 -21.55
N GLU A 400 -59.49 -48.87 -20.87
CA GLU A 400 -60.93 -48.64 -21.04
C GLU A 400 -61.93 -49.83 -21.01
N THR A 401 -62.76 -49.86 -19.95
CA THR A 401 -64.17 -50.27 -20.06
C THR A 401 -65.06 -49.36 -19.20
N VAL A 402 -66.14 -48.85 -19.81
CA VAL A 402 -67.17 -47.94 -19.28
C VAL A 402 -68.41 -48.77 -18.85
N PRO A 403 -69.25 -48.33 -17.90
CA PRO A 403 -70.01 -49.22 -17.01
C PRO A 403 -71.41 -49.59 -17.52
N ALA A 404 -71.95 -50.66 -16.94
CA ALA A 404 -73.39 -50.92 -16.87
C ALA A 404 -73.70 -51.49 -15.47
N GLY A 405 -74.61 -50.84 -14.74
CA GLY A 405 -75.15 -51.33 -13.46
C GLY A 405 -75.24 -50.27 -12.39
#